data_AF-A0A1H7YNA5-F1
#
_entry.id   AF-A0A1H7YNA5-F1
#
_cell.length_a   1.000
_cell.length_b   1.000
_cell.length_c   1.000
_cell.angle_alpha   90.00
_cell.angle_beta   90.00
_cell.angle_gamma   90.00
#
_symmetry.space_group_name_H-M   'P 1'
#
loop_
_entity.id
_entity.type
_entity.pdbx_description
1 polymer ?
#
loop_
_entity_poly.entity_id
_entity_poly.type
_entity_poly.pdbx_seq_one_letter_code
_entity_poly.pdbx_strand_id
1 'polypeptide(L)'
;MIRKILFTALLLLTALTSRAQETLLPDSTLHLPPLNNLGQMHYINRWPMSYGLMGYHDWDLHRGLNVNLGASVFTGFGKYAPSGAGFSQNVSGMYALPFNDKLSLAIGGYFLNADWGGRNLRDAGLSAVLGYKFSDRWEGYLYGQKSLMRPKVPFPYYNMMDLGDRLGAALKYNFSPSFYIQLSVEGRKQSYALPPYQSD
;
A
#
# COMPACT_ATOMS: atom_id res chain seq x y z
N MET A 1 -46.51 3.03 3.22
CA MET A 1 -45.68 4.17 2.73
C MET A 1 -44.20 3.81 2.59
N ILE A 2 -43.61 3.07 3.54
CA ILE A 2 -42.18 2.66 3.57
C ILE A 2 -41.74 1.77 2.38
N ARG A 3 -42.59 0.87 1.88
CA ARG A 3 -42.26 -0.02 0.74
C ARG A 3 -42.02 0.70 -0.59
N LYS A 4 -42.62 1.89 -0.80
CA LYS A 4 -42.41 2.66 -2.02
C LYS A 4 -41.04 3.36 -2.02
N ILE A 5 -40.59 3.85 -0.85
CA ILE A 5 -39.30 4.55 -0.70
C ILE A 5 -38.11 3.60 -0.94
N LEU A 6 -38.20 2.36 -0.44
CA LEU A 6 -37.19 1.33 -0.69
C LEU A 6 -37.06 0.95 -2.17
N PHE A 7 -38.18 0.90 -2.90
CA PHE A 7 -38.16 0.62 -4.33
C PHE A 7 -37.57 1.77 -5.15
N THR A 8 -37.89 3.03 -4.81
CA THR A 8 -37.31 4.19 -5.51
C THR A 8 -35.81 4.35 -5.23
N ALA A 9 -35.37 4.06 -4.00
CA ALA A 9 -33.94 4.08 -3.65
C ALA A 9 -33.16 2.98 -4.39
N LEU A 10 -33.72 1.77 -4.51
CA LEU A 10 -33.12 0.67 -5.26
C LEU A 10 -33.07 0.97 -6.77
N LEU A 11 -34.12 1.60 -7.32
CA LEU A 11 -34.16 1.98 -8.74
C LEU A 11 -33.15 3.10 -9.07
N LEU A 12 -33.00 4.09 -8.17
CA LEU A 12 -31.97 5.12 -8.30
C LEU A 12 -30.58 4.51 -8.21
N LEU A 13 -30.35 3.56 -7.29
CA LEU A 13 -29.05 2.90 -7.15
C LEU A 13 -28.68 2.09 -8.41
N THR A 14 -29.66 1.39 -9.02
CA THR A 14 -29.45 0.67 -10.29
C THR A 14 -29.26 1.60 -11.48
N ALA A 15 -29.95 2.75 -11.53
CA ALA A 15 -29.79 3.74 -12.61
C ALA A 15 -28.47 4.52 -12.49
N LEU A 16 -27.96 4.72 -11.26
CA LEU A 16 -26.63 5.26 -11.01
C LEU A 16 -25.52 4.26 -11.41
N THR A 17 -25.75 2.95 -11.26
CA THR A 17 -24.81 1.93 -11.75
C THR A 17 -24.80 1.84 -13.27
N SER A 18 -25.95 1.95 -13.94
CA SER A 18 -26.02 1.85 -15.41
C SER A 18 -25.33 3.02 -16.11
N ARG A 19 -25.38 4.23 -15.54
CA ARG A 19 -24.77 5.44 -16.13
C ARG A 19 -23.25 5.52 -15.91
N ALA A 20 -22.70 4.76 -14.96
CA ALA A 20 -21.26 4.68 -14.72
C ALA A 20 -20.54 3.65 -15.63
N GLN A 21 -21.30 2.79 -16.32
CA GLN A 21 -20.74 1.76 -17.21
C GLN A 21 -20.25 2.35 -18.55
N GLU A 22 -20.77 3.50 -18.98
CA GLU A 22 -20.41 4.14 -20.26
C GLU A 22 -19.25 5.11 -20.10
N THR A 23 -18.03 4.57 -19.98
CA THR A 23 -16.69 5.11 -20.35
C THR A 23 -15.58 4.44 -19.52
N LEU A 24 -15.69 3.13 -19.31
CA LEU A 24 -14.61 2.33 -18.76
C LEU A 24 -13.59 2.07 -19.87
N LEU A 25 -12.56 2.91 -19.95
CA LEU A 25 -11.30 2.49 -20.57
C LEU A 25 -10.95 1.12 -20.00
N PRO A 26 -10.52 0.14 -20.81
CA PRO A 26 -10.10 -1.14 -20.28
C PRO A 26 -8.99 -0.95 -19.24
N ASP A 27 -8.98 -1.80 -18.21
CA ASP A 27 -8.02 -1.76 -17.08
C ASP A 27 -6.56 -1.87 -17.56
N SER A 28 -6.35 -2.28 -18.82
CA SER A 28 -5.07 -2.25 -19.54
C SER A 28 -4.45 -0.85 -19.70
N THR A 29 -5.18 0.23 -19.37
CA THR A 29 -4.67 1.61 -19.36
C THR A 29 -4.03 2.01 -18.03
N LEU A 30 -4.16 1.17 -16.99
CA LEU A 30 -3.57 1.44 -15.69
C LEU A 30 -2.12 0.91 -15.63
N HIS A 31 -1.17 1.83 -15.69
CA HIS A 31 0.27 1.55 -15.68
C HIS A 31 0.87 1.92 -14.34
N LEU A 32 0.59 1.10 -13.32
CA LEU A 32 1.11 1.29 -11.97
C LEU A 32 2.11 0.20 -11.62
N PRO A 33 3.11 0.50 -10.77
CA PRO A 33 4.00 -0.52 -10.26
C PRO A 33 3.28 -1.41 -9.22
N PRO A 34 3.83 -2.59 -8.90
CA PRO A 34 3.35 -3.39 -7.79
C PRO A 34 3.35 -2.58 -6.48
N LEU A 35 2.20 -2.52 -5.82
CA LEU A 35 2.05 -1.89 -4.52
C LEU A 35 1.87 -2.96 -3.45
N ASN A 36 2.26 -2.69 -2.21
CA ASN A 36 1.86 -3.55 -1.10
C ASN A 36 0.41 -3.25 -0.66
N ASN A 37 -0.10 -4.08 0.26
CA ASN A 37 -1.42 -3.92 0.87
C ASN A 37 -1.67 -2.60 1.62
N LEU A 38 -0.65 -1.76 1.84
CA LEU A 38 -0.80 -0.41 2.40
C LEU A 38 -0.82 0.67 1.30
N GLY A 39 -0.84 0.29 0.02
CA GLY A 39 -0.80 1.22 -1.11
C GLY A 39 0.57 1.89 -1.27
N GLN A 40 1.64 1.25 -0.80
CA GLN A 40 3.01 1.77 -0.88
C GLN A 40 3.78 1.04 -1.99
N MET A 41 4.68 1.74 -2.67
CA MET A 41 5.54 1.15 -3.70
C MET A 41 6.40 0.01 -3.11
N HIS A 42 6.29 -1.18 -3.72
CA HIS A 42 7.05 -2.37 -3.35
C HIS A 42 8.36 -2.48 -4.17
N TYR A 43 9.46 -2.83 -3.50
CA TYR A 43 10.78 -3.02 -4.15
C TYR A 43 11.01 -4.48 -4.52
N ILE A 44 11.65 -4.71 -5.68
CA ILE A 44 12.01 -6.05 -6.16
C ILE A 44 13.02 -6.78 -5.24
N ASN A 45 13.77 -6.07 -4.39
CA ASN A 45 14.93 -6.63 -3.68
C ASN A 45 14.81 -6.73 -2.15
N ARG A 46 13.61 -6.80 -1.58
CA ARG A 46 13.47 -7.11 -0.15
C ARG A 46 13.11 -8.59 0.05
N TRP A 47 14.17 -9.39 0.09
CA TRP A 47 14.20 -10.77 0.60
C TRP A 47 15.35 -10.86 1.61
N PRO A 48 15.22 -11.47 2.80
CA PRO A 48 14.06 -12.12 3.43
C PRO A 48 13.51 -11.36 4.66
N MET A 49 13.92 -10.11 4.93
CA MET A 49 13.53 -9.41 6.18
C MET A 49 12.20 -8.65 6.13
N SER A 50 11.46 -8.74 5.02
CA SER A 50 10.11 -8.17 4.87
C SER A 50 9.00 -9.19 5.14
N TYR A 51 9.29 -10.27 5.87
CA TYR A 51 8.27 -11.01 6.62
C TYR A 51 7.78 -10.16 7.80
N GLY A 52 7.17 -9.02 7.45
CA GLY A 52 6.34 -8.26 8.34
C GLY A 52 5.22 -9.15 8.85
N LEU A 53 4.83 -8.96 10.11
CA LEU A 53 3.77 -9.64 10.86
C LEU A 53 2.37 -9.65 10.18
N MET A 54 2.27 -9.20 8.93
CA MET A 54 1.05 -9.03 8.13
C MET A 54 1.12 -9.62 6.70
N GLY A 55 2.19 -10.35 6.35
CA GLY A 55 2.30 -11.11 5.10
C GLY A 55 2.51 -10.27 3.84
N TYR A 56 3.02 -10.92 2.77
CA TYR A 56 3.10 -10.34 1.43
C TYR A 56 1.72 -10.40 0.78
N HIS A 57 1.10 -9.25 0.58
CA HIS A 57 -0.01 -9.13 -0.33
C HIS A 57 0.31 -7.97 -1.26
N ASP A 58 0.81 -8.32 -2.45
CA ASP A 58 0.86 -7.37 -3.55
C ASP A 58 -0.57 -6.99 -3.92
N TRP A 59 -0.76 -5.71 -4.19
CA TRP A 59 -2.03 -5.11 -4.46
C TRP A 59 -2.01 -4.59 -5.90
N ASP A 60 -2.55 -5.41 -6.79
CA ASP A 60 -2.87 -4.99 -8.15
C ASP A 60 -4.13 -4.13 -8.11
N LEU A 61 -3.95 -2.83 -8.26
CA LEU A 61 -5.06 -1.88 -8.27
C LEU A 61 -5.87 -2.03 -9.56
N HIS A 62 -7.19 -2.00 -9.45
CA HIS A 62 -8.09 -1.78 -10.58
C HIS A 62 -8.45 -0.29 -10.70
N ARG A 63 -8.90 0.15 -11.87
CA ARG A 63 -9.46 1.50 -12.04
C ARG A 63 -10.55 1.81 -11.00
N GLY A 64 -10.48 2.99 -10.39
CA GLY A 64 -11.45 3.46 -9.38
C GLY A 64 -11.00 3.16 -7.95
N LEU A 65 -11.97 2.93 -7.06
CA LEU A 65 -11.72 2.75 -5.64
C LEU A 65 -11.32 1.31 -5.31
N ASN A 66 -10.15 1.14 -4.71
CA ASN A 66 -9.66 -0.11 -4.17
C ASN A 66 -9.59 0.03 -2.64
N VAL A 67 -10.01 -1.01 -1.92
CA VAL A 67 -9.95 -1.06 -0.44
C VAL A 67 -9.35 -2.39 0.01
N ASN A 68 -8.43 -2.34 0.97
CA ASN A 68 -7.86 -3.50 1.65
C ASN A 68 -8.16 -3.41 3.16
N LEU A 69 -8.58 -4.53 3.74
CA LEU A 69 -8.80 -4.70 5.18
C LEU A 69 -8.14 -6.00 5.59
N GLY A 70 -7.35 -5.98 6.67
CA GLY A 70 -6.72 -7.18 7.20
C GLY A 70 -6.62 -7.15 8.71
N ALA A 71 -6.65 -8.35 9.29
CA ALA A 71 -6.40 -8.58 10.70
C ALA A 71 -5.63 -9.90 10.85
N SER A 72 -4.58 -9.90 11.66
CA SER A 72 -3.71 -11.05 11.83
C SER A 72 -3.35 -11.25 13.30
N VAL A 73 -3.23 -12.51 13.72
CA VAL A 73 -2.62 -12.89 14.99
C VAL A 73 -1.31 -13.60 14.67
N PHE A 74 -0.25 -13.25 15.37
CA PHE A 74 1.08 -13.80 15.14
C PHE A 74 1.81 -14.02 16.46
N THR A 75 2.85 -14.82 16.46
CA THR A 75 3.75 -15.01 17.61
C THR A 75 5.15 -15.24 17.08
N GLY A 76 6.16 -14.91 17.88
CA GLY A 76 7.57 -15.11 17.54
C GLY A 76 8.24 -16.02 18.56
N PHE A 77 9.21 -16.80 18.10
CA PHE A 77 9.98 -17.71 18.93
C PHE A 77 11.47 -17.35 18.85
N GLY A 78 12.17 -17.33 19.99
CA GLY A 78 13.61 -17.09 20.07
C GLY A 78 14.02 -16.13 21.20
N LYS A 79 15.33 -16.06 21.48
CA LYS A 79 15.92 -15.33 22.62
C LYS A 79 15.65 -13.80 22.61
N TYR A 80 15.31 -13.24 21.45
CA TYR A 80 15.03 -11.81 21.26
C TYR A 80 13.62 -11.54 20.71
N ALA A 81 12.77 -12.56 20.60
CA ALA A 81 11.39 -12.38 20.17
C ALA A 81 10.57 -11.72 21.30
N PRO A 82 9.75 -10.70 21.01
CA PRO A 82 8.78 -10.19 21.96
C PRO A 82 7.91 -11.32 22.51
N SER A 83 7.66 -11.28 23.82
CA SER A 83 6.90 -12.33 24.49
C SER A 83 5.42 -12.29 24.11
N GLY A 84 4.81 -13.48 24.01
CA GLY A 84 3.38 -13.64 23.78
C GLY A 84 2.95 -13.51 22.32
N ALA A 85 1.64 -13.57 22.11
CA ALA A 85 1.02 -13.33 20.81
C ALA A 85 0.89 -11.83 20.54
N GLY A 86 1.01 -11.45 19.29
CA GLY A 86 0.69 -10.13 18.77
C GLY A 86 -0.55 -10.15 17.90
N PHE A 87 -1.20 -9.00 17.82
CA PHE A 87 -2.38 -8.77 16.99
C PHE A 87 -2.14 -7.55 16.13
N SER A 88 -2.46 -7.64 14.84
CA SER A 88 -2.32 -6.54 13.90
C SER A 88 -3.56 -6.36 13.05
N GLN A 89 -3.78 -5.11 12.66
CA GLN A 89 -4.90 -4.65 11.87
C GLN A 89 -4.37 -3.65 10.85
N ASN A 90 -4.80 -3.79 9.61
CA ASN A 90 -4.52 -2.84 8.56
C ASN A 90 -5.79 -2.49 7.79
N VAL A 91 -5.87 -1.23 7.40
CA VAL A 91 -6.89 -0.69 6.51
C VAL A 91 -6.18 0.19 5.51
N SER A 92 -6.42 0.00 4.23
CA SER A 92 -5.93 0.92 3.21
C SER A 92 -6.96 1.12 2.11
N GLY A 93 -6.89 2.28 1.47
CA GLY A 93 -7.75 2.62 0.35
C GLY A 93 -6.95 3.42 -0.67
N MET A 94 -7.04 3.03 -1.94
CA MET A 94 -6.39 3.70 -3.05
C MET A 94 -7.41 3.97 -4.15
N TYR A 95 -7.41 5.18 -4.69
CA TYR A 95 -8.19 5.53 -5.86
C TYR A 95 -7.26 5.63 -7.07
N ALA A 96 -7.46 4.74 -8.05
CA ALA A 96 -6.61 4.60 -9.23
C ALA A 96 -7.29 5.16 -10.48
N LEU A 97 -6.55 5.98 -11.23
CA LEU A 97 -7.03 6.78 -12.34
C LEU A 97 -6.04 6.70 -13.51
N PRO A 98 -6.41 6.09 -14.65
CA PRO A 98 -5.70 6.29 -15.89
C PRO A 98 -6.13 7.65 -16.47
N PHE A 99 -5.22 8.62 -16.48
CA PHE A 99 -5.46 9.93 -17.10
C PHE A 99 -5.50 9.83 -18.62
N ASN A 100 -4.69 8.94 -19.19
CA ASN A 100 -4.66 8.57 -20.61
C ASN A 100 -3.99 7.20 -20.76
N ASP A 101 -3.76 6.75 -22.00
CA ASP A 101 -3.17 5.44 -22.32
C ASP A 101 -1.72 5.25 -21.86
N LYS A 102 -1.07 6.29 -21.32
CA LYS A 102 0.31 6.24 -20.85
C LYS A 102 0.47 6.66 -19.38
N LEU A 103 -0.38 7.56 -18.89
CA LEU A 103 -0.26 8.19 -17.58
C LEU A 103 -1.34 7.66 -16.62
N SER A 104 -0.88 7.14 -15.49
CA SER A 104 -1.73 6.61 -14.41
C SER A 104 -1.36 7.22 -13.08
N LEU A 105 -2.36 7.44 -12.22
CA LEU A 105 -2.19 7.92 -10.86
C LEU A 105 -2.97 7.02 -9.92
N ALA A 106 -2.36 6.62 -8.82
CA ALA A 106 -3.06 6.11 -7.66
C ALA A 106 -2.75 6.99 -6.46
N ILE A 107 -3.79 7.37 -5.71
CA ILE A 107 -3.65 8.15 -4.49
C ILE A 107 -4.57 7.57 -3.42
N GLY A 108 -4.10 7.55 -2.19
CA GLY A 108 -4.84 6.94 -1.12
C GLY A 108 -4.21 7.13 0.24
N GLY A 109 -4.67 6.33 1.18
CA GLY A 109 -4.18 6.34 2.54
C GLY A 109 -4.28 4.98 3.20
N TYR A 110 -3.55 4.85 4.28
CA TYR A 110 -3.47 3.62 5.04
C TYR A 110 -3.50 3.92 6.54
N PHE A 111 -3.93 2.91 7.27
CA PHE A 111 -3.88 2.81 8.71
C PHE A 111 -3.36 1.42 9.08
N LEU A 112 -2.41 1.38 9.99
CA LEU A 112 -1.85 0.17 10.55
C LEU A 112 -1.82 0.31 12.07
N ASN A 113 -2.27 -0.73 12.76
CA ASN A 113 -2.05 -0.90 14.19
C ASN A 113 -1.58 -2.31 14.46
N ALA A 114 -0.48 -2.47 15.20
CA ALA A 114 0.02 -3.77 15.63
C ALA A 114 0.49 -3.70 17.08
N ASP A 115 -0.03 -4.60 17.90
CA ASP A 115 0.30 -4.72 19.32
C ASP A 115 1.01 -6.05 19.55
N TRP A 116 2.23 -6.01 20.12
CA TRP A 116 2.99 -7.23 20.41
C TRP A 116 4.01 -7.02 21.54
N GLY A 117 3.97 -7.88 22.57
CA GLY A 117 4.95 -7.89 23.66
C GLY A 117 5.10 -6.55 24.39
N GLY A 118 3.98 -5.85 24.64
CA GLY A 118 3.95 -4.54 25.30
C GLY A 118 4.37 -3.36 24.42
N ARG A 119 4.58 -3.59 23.11
CA ARG A 119 4.89 -2.55 22.13
C ARG A 119 3.68 -2.34 21.22
N ASN A 120 3.34 -1.08 20.96
CA ASN A 120 2.36 -0.69 19.97
C ASN A 120 3.08 -0.03 18.78
N LEU A 121 2.83 -0.55 17.59
CA LEU A 121 3.24 0.03 16.32
C LEU A 121 1.99 0.53 15.60
N ARG A 122 1.85 1.85 15.53
CA ARG A 122 0.72 2.48 14.87
C ARG A 122 1.22 3.52 13.88
N ASP A 123 0.69 3.44 12.67
CA ASP A 123 0.92 4.42 11.63
C ASP A 123 -0.36 4.72 10.88
N ALA A 124 -0.47 5.95 10.40
CA ALA A 124 -1.46 6.35 9.44
C ALA A 124 -0.78 7.29 8.46
N GLY A 125 -1.05 7.12 7.18
CA GLY A 125 -0.38 7.89 6.16
C GLY A 125 -1.18 8.02 4.89
N LEU A 126 -0.69 8.90 4.03
CA LEU A 126 -1.14 9.06 2.65
C LEU A 126 -0.05 8.55 1.73
N SER A 127 -0.44 7.94 0.62
CA SER A 127 0.47 7.52 -0.44
C SER A 127 -0.07 7.92 -1.80
N ALA A 128 0.85 8.23 -2.71
CA ALA A 128 0.54 8.53 -4.09
C ALA A 128 1.61 7.93 -5.00
N VAL A 129 1.18 7.41 -6.14
CA VAL A 129 2.04 6.82 -7.16
C VAL A 129 1.57 7.29 -8.52
N LEU A 130 2.49 7.89 -9.27
CA LEU A 130 2.32 8.28 -10.65
C LEU A 130 3.13 7.33 -11.52
N GLY A 131 2.49 6.67 -12.48
CA GLY A 131 3.14 5.81 -13.46
C GLY A 131 3.00 6.37 -14.87
N TYR A 132 4.06 6.26 -15.65
CA TYR A 132 4.11 6.71 -17.03
C TYR A 132 4.76 5.66 -17.95
N LYS A 133 4.01 5.20 -18.95
CA LYS A 133 4.49 4.31 -19.99
C LYS A 133 5.08 5.12 -21.15
N PHE A 134 6.41 5.22 -21.21
CA PHE A 134 7.11 5.94 -22.28
C PHE A 134 6.97 5.21 -23.63
N SER A 135 7.06 3.88 -23.60
CA SER A 135 6.91 2.99 -24.76
C SER A 135 6.48 1.59 -24.30
N ASP A 136 6.37 0.64 -25.23
CA ASP A 136 6.04 -0.76 -24.88
C ASP A 136 7.09 -1.47 -24.01
N ARG A 137 8.29 -0.90 -23.88
CA ARG A 137 9.36 -1.45 -23.05
C ARG A 137 9.70 -0.60 -21.84
N TRP A 138 9.51 0.71 -21.92
CA TRP A 138 9.92 1.65 -20.89
C TRP A 138 8.75 2.16 -20.06
N GLU A 139 8.83 1.97 -18.76
CA GLU A 139 7.88 2.50 -17.78
C GLU A 139 8.65 3.25 -16.68
N GLY A 140 8.12 4.39 -16.25
CA GLY A 140 8.66 5.16 -15.14
C GLY A 140 7.62 5.41 -14.08
N TYR A 141 8.06 5.49 -12.83
CA TYR A 141 7.21 5.70 -11.68
C TYR A 141 7.79 6.77 -10.77
N LEU A 142 6.93 7.65 -10.27
CA LEU A 142 7.21 8.58 -9.18
C LEU A 142 6.26 8.25 -8.05
N TYR A 143 6.76 8.12 -6.84
CA TYR A 143 5.92 7.76 -5.70
C TYR A 143 6.34 8.51 -4.45
N GLY A 144 5.34 8.83 -3.64
CA GLY A 144 5.51 9.52 -2.38
C GLY A 144 4.59 8.93 -1.32
N GLN A 145 5.07 8.96 -0.09
CA GLN A 145 4.31 8.60 1.09
C GLN A 145 4.59 9.60 2.19
N LYS A 146 3.54 9.99 2.89
CA LYS A 146 3.63 10.85 4.06
C LYS A 146 2.96 10.15 5.22
N SER A 147 3.74 9.86 6.26
CA SER A 147 3.17 9.43 7.52
C SER A 147 2.62 10.65 8.25
N LEU A 148 1.36 10.56 8.68
CA LEU A 148 0.68 11.55 9.51
C LEU A 148 0.94 11.30 11.00
N MET A 149 1.47 10.12 11.32
CA MET A 149 1.90 9.76 12.66
C MET A 149 3.43 9.88 12.76
N ARG A 150 3.96 9.70 13.97
CA ARG A 150 5.41 9.51 14.18
C ARG A 150 5.60 8.07 14.64
N PRO A 151 5.46 7.07 13.73
CA PRO A 151 5.52 5.68 14.11
C PRO A 151 6.87 5.40 14.76
N LYS A 152 6.83 5.00 16.02
CA LYS A 152 8.01 4.67 16.80
C LYS A 152 8.36 3.21 16.54
N VAL A 153 9.01 2.98 15.41
CA VAL A 153 9.37 1.62 15.00
C VAL A 153 10.57 1.15 15.82
N PRO A 154 10.49 0.03 16.55
CA PRO A 154 11.65 -0.53 17.23
C PRO A 154 12.76 -0.85 16.22
N PHE A 155 14.02 -0.62 16.59
CA PHE A 155 15.19 -0.83 15.73
C PHE A 155 15.24 -2.18 15.00
N PRO A 156 14.91 -3.36 15.59
CA PRO A 156 14.90 -4.61 14.81
C PRO A 156 13.81 -4.69 13.73
N TYR A 157 12.84 -3.77 13.76
CA TYR A 157 11.66 -3.77 12.91
C TYR A 157 11.57 -2.52 12.02
N TYR A 158 12.63 -1.69 11.98
CA TYR A 158 12.61 -0.38 11.30
C TYR A 158 12.26 -0.44 9.80
N ASN A 159 12.64 -1.52 9.13
CA ASN A 159 12.31 -1.77 7.72
C ASN A 159 11.01 -2.57 7.52
N MET A 160 10.32 -2.95 8.58
CA MET A 160 9.05 -3.68 8.48
C MET A 160 7.93 -2.70 8.15
N MET A 161 7.17 -3.01 7.10
CA MET A 161 6.00 -2.25 6.61
C MET A 161 6.28 -0.89 5.97
N ASP A 162 7.55 -0.55 5.73
CA ASP A 162 7.96 0.68 5.04
C ASP A 162 7.27 1.97 5.53
N LEU A 163 7.13 2.06 6.86
CA LEU A 163 6.47 3.17 7.56
C LEU A 163 7.32 4.45 7.52
N GLY A 164 6.64 5.59 7.65
CA GLY A 164 7.27 6.91 7.63
C GLY A 164 7.17 7.61 6.28
N ASP A 165 7.96 8.67 6.13
CA ASP A 165 7.95 9.48 4.92
C ASP A 165 8.89 8.91 3.87
N ARG A 166 8.44 8.88 2.62
CA ARG A 166 9.17 8.34 1.49
C ARG A 166 8.92 9.16 0.24
N LEU A 167 9.95 9.34 -0.57
CA LEU A 167 9.85 9.90 -1.91
C LEU A 167 10.85 9.19 -2.80
N GLY A 168 10.37 8.63 -3.90
CA GLY A 168 11.24 7.88 -4.79
C GLY A 168 10.78 7.89 -6.23
N ALA A 169 11.68 7.41 -7.08
CA ALA A 169 11.48 7.22 -8.49
C ALA A 169 11.95 5.83 -8.88
N ALA A 170 11.32 5.25 -9.88
CA ALA A 170 11.73 3.99 -10.47
C ALA A 170 11.60 4.02 -11.99
N LEU A 171 12.48 3.29 -12.66
CA LEU A 171 12.47 3.08 -14.10
C LEU A 171 12.52 1.58 -14.35
N LYS A 172 11.60 1.08 -15.17
CA LYS A 172 11.46 -0.33 -15.52
C LYS A 172 11.64 -0.50 -17.03
N TYR A 173 12.45 -1.47 -17.40
CA TYR A 173 12.66 -1.88 -18.78
C TYR A 173 12.22 -3.34 -18.96
N ASN A 174 11.22 -3.55 -19.82
CA ASN A 174 10.70 -4.87 -20.15
C ASN A 174 11.39 -5.41 -21.42
N PHE A 175 12.11 -6.53 -21.28
CA PHE A 175 12.67 -7.27 -22.41
C PHE A 175 11.62 -8.18 -23.05
N SER A 176 10.75 -8.76 -22.22
CA SER A 176 9.59 -9.58 -22.61
C SER A 176 8.48 -9.43 -21.55
N PRO A 177 7.26 -9.95 -21.77
CA PRO A 177 6.20 -9.93 -20.76
C PRO A 177 6.57 -10.58 -19.42
N SER A 178 7.58 -11.47 -19.41
CA SER A 178 8.00 -12.21 -18.22
C SER A 178 9.41 -11.83 -17.74
N PHE A 179 10.15 -11.02 -18.49
CA PHE A 179 11.51 -10.63 -18.15
C PHE A 179 11.70 -9.11 -18.24
N TYR A 180 12.06 -8.50 -17.11
CA TYR A 180 12.27 -7.06 -16.99
C TYR A 180 13.36 -6.75 -15.96
N ILE A 181 13.93 -5.55 -16.06
CA ILE A 181 14.84 -4.98 -15.06
C ILE A 181 14.23 -3.68 -14.55
N GLN A 182 14.38 -3.39 -13.26
CA GLN A 182 13.95 -2.12 -12.67
C GLN A 182 15.07 -1.53 -11.82
N LEU A 183 15.26 -0.23 -11.95
CA LEU A 183 16.13 0.58 -11.09
C LEU A 183 15.26 1.57 -10.31
N SER A 184 15.48 1.68 -9.00
CA SER A 184 14.75 2.63 -8.15
C SER A 184 15.67 3.37 -7.21
N VAL A 185 15.41 4.65 -6.99
CA VAL A 185 16.07 5.49 -5.99
C VAL A 185 15.01 6.07 -5.06
N GLU A 186 15.26 6.05 -3.76
CA GLU A 186 14.34 6.55 -2.74
C GLU A 186 15.08 7.30 -1.64
N GLY A 187 14.50 8.45 -1.23
CA GLY A 187 14.79 9.09 0.04
C GLY A 187 13.76 8.70 1.10
N ARG A 188 14.23 8.28 2.28
CA ARG A 188 13.39 7.94 3.43
C ARG A 188 13.63 8.90 4.59
N LYS A 189 12.56 9.22 5.31
CA LYS A 189 12.64 9.87 6.62
C LYS A 189 11.73 9.15 7.61
N GLN A 190 12.33 8.50 8.59
CA GLN A 190 11.63 7.73 9.61
C GLN A 190 11.98 8.25 11.01
N SER A 191 10.99 8.26 11.91
CA SER A 191 11.21 8.63 13.32
C SER A 191 11.55 7.38 14.11
N TYR A 192 12.74 7.33 14.70
CA TYR A 192 13.18 6.18 15.49
C TYR A 192 12.75 6.32 16.96
N ALA A 193 12.34 5.20 17.57
CA ALA A 193 12.42 5.06 19.01
C ALA A 193 13.78 4.47 19.37
N LEU A 194 14.59 5.24 20.10
CA LEU A 194 15.75 4.68 20.77
C LEU A 194 15.27 3.62 21.77
N PRO A 195 15.97 2.49 21.93
CA PRO A 195 15.65 1.56 23.00
C PRO A 195 15.71 2.32 24.35
N PRO A 196 14.82 2.00 25.32
CA PRO A 196 15.07 2.44 26.69
C PRO A 196 16.45 1.88 27.09
N TYR A 197 17.34 2.76 27.55
CA TYR A 197 18.59 2.36 28.16
C TYR A 197 18.23 1.42 29.31
N GLN A 198 18.60 0.15 29.20
CA GLN A 198 18.57 -0.76 30.34
C GLN A 198 19.67 -0.29 31.27
N SER A 199 19.31 0.45 32.32
CA SER A 199 20.14 0.54 33.51
C SER A 199 20.05 -0.82 34.19
N ASP A 200 21.12 -1.60 34.08
CA ASP A 200 21.38 -2.70 35.00
C ASP A 200 21.54 -2.17 36.44
#